data_AF-A0A395JFG6-F1
#
_entry.id   AF-A0A395JFG6-F1
#
_cell.length_a   1.000
_cell.length_b   1.000
_cell.length_c   1.000
_cell.angle_alpha   90.00
_cell.angle_beta   90.00
_cell.angle_gamma   90.00
#
_symmetry.space_group_name_H-M   'P 1'
#
loop_
_entity.id
_entity.type
_entity.pdbx_description
1 polymer ?
#
loop_
_entity_poly.entity_id
_entity_poly.type
_entity_poly.pdbx_seq_one_letter_code
_entity_poly.pdbx_strand_id
1 'polypeptide(L)'
;MYKLLLFLLVIPVKSYACDVNIGRDQKEILIYMLRVDSEFSNDLHNRFWLPTKNCSFEERTSWSQQLLSTVPLNLEGQKAQWLSIRKSLEDRKIIFDPSYDKYLMKRAESLKSRGLPVDRLDKEKERLTDLIQSSLASEPIEISGKGVVIDMSIVDQVLNGIEASGKRLKMLLSPPKSLYAKGT
;
A
#
# COMPACT_ATOMS: atom_id res chain seq x y z
N MET A 1 13.90 -5.82 14.96
CA MET A 1 12.76 -6.21 14.11
C MET A 1 12.67 -5.23 12.95
N TYR A 2 12.81 -5.70 11.71
CA TYR A 2 13.15 -4.86 10.55
C TYR A 2 11.94 -4.06 10.03
N LYS A 3 12.15 -2.76 9.77
CA LYS A 3 11.18 -1.82 9.17
C LYS A 3 11.09 -2.01 7.65
N LEU A 4 10.78 -3.21 7.17
CA LEU A 4 10.86 -3.56 5.74
C LEU A 4 9.63 -3.13 4.90
N LEU A 5 8.59 -2.55 5.51
CA LEU A 5 7.28 -2.31 4.86
C LEU A 5 7.07 -0.89 4.30
N LEU A 6 8.12 -0.08 4.20
CA LEU A 6 7.99 1.37 3.92
C LEU A 6 8.61 1.78 2.58
N PHE A 7 8.16 1.14 1.50
CA PHE A 7 8.34 1.71 0.17
C PHE A 7 6.99 1.75 -0.55
N LEU A 8 6.60 2.95 -0.99
CA LEU A 8 5.51 3.23 -1.95
C LEU A 8 4.07 3.38 -1.42
N LEU A 9 3.83 4.36 -0.55
CA LEU A 9 2.50 5.00 -0.48
C LEU A 9 2.62 6.50 -0.73
N VAL A 10 2.73 6.86 -2.01
CA VAL A 10 2.31 8.19 -2.46
C VAL A 10 0.84 8.04 -2.86
N ILE A 11 -0.07 8.51 -1.99
CA ILE A 11 -1.50 8.63 -2.28
C ILE A 11 -1.78 10.11 -2.56
N PRO A 12 -1.80 10.57 -3.82
CA PRO A 12 -2.35 11.88 -4.13
C PRO A 12 -3.88 11.77 -4.06
N VAL A 13 -4.50 12.40 -3.06
CA VAL A 13 -5.95 12.59 -2.97
C VAL A 13 -6.25 13.93 -3.63
N LYS A 14 -7.05 13.94 -4.71
CA LYS A 14 -7.44 15.19 -5.39
C LYS A 14 -8.67 15.76 -4.68
N SER A 15 -8.57 17.03 -4.30
CA SER A 15 -9.55 17.77 -3.49
C SER A 15 -10.83 18.11 -4.27
N TYR A 16 -11.97 17.85 -3.65
CA TYR A 16 -13.21 18.55 -3.93
C TYR A 16 -13.83 18.97 -2.58
N ALA A 17 -13.96 20.29 -2.39
CA ALA A 17 -14.77 21.06 -1.42
C ALA A 17 -14.62 20.82 0.11
N CYS A 18 -13.95 19.78 0.58
CA CYS A 18 -13.38 19.67 1.93
C CYS A 18 -11.87 19.50 1.74
N ASP A 19 -11.03 20.35 2.34
CA ASP A 19 -9.56 20.29 2.20
C ASP A 19 -8.95 19.10 2.95
N VAL A 20 -9.47 17.90 2.69
CA VAL A 20 -8.99 16.63 3.25
C VAL A 20 -7.88 16.10 2.34
N ASN A 21 -6.82 16.88 2.20
CA ASN A 21 -5.51 16.26 2.06
C ASN A 21 -5.36 15.30 3.23
N ILE A 22 -4.93 14.05 3.00
CA ILE A 22 -4.63 13.14 4.11
C ILE A 22 -3.67 13.89 5.05
N GLY A 23 -4.19 14.28 6.21
CA GLY A 23 -3.47 15.09 7.17
C GLY A 23 -2.25 14.33 7.65
N ARG A 24 -1.28 15.03 8.25
CA ARG A 24 -0.09 14.39 8.82
C ARG A 24 -0.48 13.22 9.72
N ASP A 25 -1.42 13.42 10.63
CA ASP A 25 -1.90 12.40 11.56
C ASP A 25 -2.53 11.20 10.84
N GLN A 26 -3.35 11.43 9.81
CA GLN A 26 -3.95 10.35 9.03
C GLN A 26 -2.91 9.54 8.25
N LYS A 27 -1.87 10.21 7.71
CA LYS A 27 -0.72 9.55 7.08
C LYS A 27 0.07 8.74 8.10
N GLU A 28 0.31 9.29 9.28
CA GLU A 28 1.02 8.59 10.37
C GLU A 28 0.25 7.35 10.83
N ILE A 29 -1.08 7.43 10.95
CA ILE A 29 -1.94 6.28 11.28
C ILE A 29 -1.91 5.22 10.16
N LEU A 30 -1.98 5.63 8.89
CA LEU A 30 -1.84 4.70 7.75
C LEU A 30 -0.48 4.00 7.75
N ILE A 31 0.61 4.76 7.96
CA ILE A 31 1.97 4.21 8.06
C ILE A 31 2.10 3.28 9.25
N TYR A 32 1.48 3.63 10.39
CA TYR A 32 1.45 2.78 11.57
C TYR A 32 0.75 1.45 11.28
N MET A 33 -0.43 1.45 10.63
CA MET A 33 -1.16 0.22 10.26
C MET A 33 -0.43 -0.74 9.32
N LEU A 34 0.58 -0.24 8.59
CA LEU A 34 1.43 -1.04 7.70
C LEU A 34 2.56 -1.76 8.45
N ARG A 35 2.81 -1.44 9.72
CA ARG A 35 3.85 -2.12 10.49
C ARG A 35 3.38 -3.49 10.93
N VAL A 36 4.28 -4.47 10.92
CA VAL A 36 3.99 -5.86 11.31
C VAL A 36 3.41 -5.93 12.73
N ASP A 37 3.97 -5.13 13.64
CA ASP A 37 3.66 -5.06 15.08
C ASP A 37 2.52 -4.09 15.44
N SER A 38 1.82 -3.52 14.46
CA SER A 38 0.72 -2.61 14.73
C SER A 38 -0.56 -3.32 15.15
N GLU A 39 -1.31 -2.67 16.04
CA GLU A 39 -2.62 -3.12 16.50
C GLU A 39 -3.70 -2.14 16.08
N PHE A 40 -4.84 -2.67 15.64
CA PHE A 40 -6.01 -1.85 15.38
C PHE A 40 -6.70 -1.49 16.69
N SER A 41 -7.10 -0.23 16.86
CA SER A 41 -7.93 0.22 17.98
C SER A 41 -9.02 1.19 17.53
N ASN A 42 -10.11 1.24 18.29
CA ASN A 42 -11.19 2.20 18.03
C ASN A 42 -10.73 3.65 18.18
N ASP A 43 -9.75 3.94 19.04
CA ASP A 43 -9.16 5.27 19.17
C ASP A 43 -8.47 5.70 17.87
N LEU A 44 -7.60 4.85 17.33
CA LEU A 44 -6.92 5.11 16.05
C LEU A 44 -7.90 5.27 14.90
N HIS A 45 -8.97 4.46 14.89
CA HIS A 45 -10.03 4.56 13.91
C HIS A 45 -10.76 5.91 13.99
N ASN A 46 -11.18 6.32 15.18
CA ASN A 46 -11.84 7.61 15.39
C ASN A 46 -10.92 8.78 15.01
N ARG A 47 -9.65 8.73 15.41
CA ARG A 47 -8.64 9.75 15.06
C ARG A 47 -8.41 9.84 13.55
N PHE A 48 -8.39 8.71 12.86
CA PHE A 48 -8.24 8.68 11.41
C PHE A 48 -9.41 9.36 10.69
N TRP A 49 -10.64 9.15 11.18
CA TRP A 49 -11.83 9.73 10.56
C TRP A 49 -12.21 11.14 11.07
N LEU A 50 -11.65 11.58 12.20
CA LEU A 50 -11.96 12.87 12.84
C LEU A 50 -11.90 14.07 11.87
N PRO A 51 -10.90 14.20 10.98
CA PRO A 51 -10.82 15.34 10.05
C PRO A 51 -12.02 15.41 9.09
N THR A 52 -12.71 14.31 8.85
CA THR A 52 -13.86 14.22 7.92
C THR A 52 -15.22 14.47 8.59
N LYS A 53 -15.24 14.71 9.91
CA LYS A 53 -16.46 14.86 10.70
C LYS A 53 -17.36 16.01 10.20
N ASN A 54 -16.76 17.08 9.72
CA ASN A 54 -17.49 18.29 9.27
C ASN A 54 -17.73 18.33 7.76
N CYS A 55 -17.20 17.38 6.97
CA CYS A 55 -17.46 17.34 5.53
C CYS A 55 -18.93 16.96 5.23
N SER A 56 -19.38 17.17 4.01
CA SER A 56 -20.67 16.68 3.52
C SER A 56 -20.68 15.15 3.39
N PHE A 57 -21.88 14.57 3.25
CA PHE A 57 -22.01 13.13 2.99
C PHE A 57 -21.35 12.72 1.67
N GLU A 58 -21.51 13.52 0.62
CA GLU A 58 -20.94 13.29 -0.70
C GLU A 58 -19.41 13.35 -0.66
N GLU A 59 -18.85 14.34 0.05
CA GLU A 59 -17.41 14.49 0.24
C GLU A 59 -16.80 13.32 1.00
N ARG A 60 -17.43 12.89 2.10
CA ARG A 60 -16.99 11.70 2.86
C ARG A 60 -17.02 10.43 2.01
N THR A 61 -18.08 10.27 1.23
CA THR A 61 -18.25 9.10 0.36
C THR A 61 -17.18 9.07 -0.72
N SER A 62 -16.95 10.20 -1.41
CA SER A 62 -15.88 10.36 -2.40
C SER A 62 -14.51 10.07 -1.80
N TRP A 63 -14.19 10.65 -0.63
CA TRP A 63 -12.92 10.42 0.06
C TRP A 63 -12.72 8.95 0.45
N SER A 64 -13.74 8.31 1.02
CA SER A 64 -13.72 6.89 1.35
C SER A 64 -13.50 6.03 0.11
N GLN A 65 -14.17 6.32 -1.01
CA GLN A 65 -13.99 5.60 -2.27
C GLN A 65 -12.58 5.76 -2.83
N GLN A 66 -11.97 6.94 -2.73
CA GLN A 66 -10.57 7.16 -3.14
C GLN A 66 -9.58 6.34 -2.31
N LEU A 67 -9.77 6.28 -0.98
CA LEU A 67 -8.92 5.44 -0.12
C LEU A 67 -9.12 3.95 -0.39
N LEU A 68 -10.37 3.51 -0.52
CA LEU A 68 -10.72 2.11 -0.79
C LEU A 68 -10.29 1.64 -2.18
N SER A 69 -10.12 2.56 -3.14
CA SER A 69 -9.58 2.22 -4.47
C SER A 69 -8.06 2.25 -4.51
N THR A 70 -7.41 3.12 -3.73
CA THR A 70 -5.95 3.31 -3.82
C THR A 70 -5.16 2.40 -2.89
N VAL A 71 -5.57 2.29 -1.62
CA VAL A 71 -4.79 1.54 -0.61
C VAL A 71 -4.76 0.04 -0.91
N PRO A 72 -5.88 -0.62 -1.22
CA PRO A 72 -5.86 -2.04 -1.58
C PRO A 72 -5.03 -2.32 -2.84
N LEU A 73 -5.12 -1.47 -3.86
CA LEU A 73 -4.33 -1.62 -5.08
C LEU A 73 -2.82 -1.58 -4.81
N ASN A 74 -2.37 -0.67 -3.94
CA ASN A 74 -0.95 -0.59 -3.57
C ASN A 74 -0.49 -1.82 -2.76
N LEU A 75 -1.33 -2.33 -1.85
CA LEU A 75 -1.05 -3.58 -1.11
C LEU A 75 -1.01 -4.80 -2.05
N GLU A 76 -1.94 -4.88 -3.01
CA GLU A 76 -1.94 -5.91 -4.05
C GLU A 76 -0.64 -5.86 -4.86
N GLY A 77 -0.18 -4.67 -5.24
CA GLY A 77 1.09 -4.46 -5.93
C GLY A 77 2.29 -4.95 -5.13
N GLN A 78 2.40 -4.54 -3.86
CA GLN A 78 3.47 -5.03 -2.99
C GLN A 78 3.43 -6.56 -2.87
N LYS A 79 2.24 -7.14 -2.63
CA LYS A 79 2.10 -8.60 -2.57
C LYS A 79 2.59 -9.27 -3.84
N ALA A 80 2.19 -8.77 -5.00
CA ALA A 80 2.57 -9.32 -6.30
C ALA A 80 4.08 -9.21 -6.58
N GLN A 81 4.72 -8.12 -6.17
CA GLN A 81 6.18 -7.96 -6.23
C GLN A 81 6.89 -9.02 -5.39
N TRP A 82 6.50 -9.18 -4.12
CA TRP A 82 7.11 -10.17 -3.22
C TRP A 82 6.84 -11.62 -3.65
N LEU A 83 5.67 -11.91 -4.24
CA LEU A 83 5.39 -13.21 -4.86
C LEU A 83 6.28 -13.47 -6.08
N SER A 84 6.61 -12.44 -6.85
CA SER A 84 7.54 -12.55 -7.98
C SER A 84 8.97 -12.83 -7.51
N ILE A 85 9.41 -12.15 -6.45
CA ILE A 85 10.71 -12.43 -5.80
C ILE A 85 10.74 -13.88 -5.32
N ARG A 86 9.69 -14.34 -4.62
CA ARG A 86 9.57 -15.72 -4.14
C ARG A 86 9.74 -16.74 -5.26
N LYS A 87 8.92 -16.62 -6.31
CA LYS A 87 8.98 -17.50 -7.48
C LYS A 87 10.35 -17.49 -8.15
N SER A 88 10.95 -16.31 -8.24
CA SER A 88 12.28 -16.17 -8.83
C SER A 88 13.35 -16.89 -8.02
N LEU A 89 13.32 -16.77 -6.69
CA LEU A 89 14.23 -17.48 -5.79
C LEU A 89 14.02 -19.00 -5.84
N GLU A 90 12.77 -19.46 -5.88
CA GLU A 90 12.40 -20.89 -6.00
C GLU A 90 12.96 -21.50 -7.29
N ASP A 91 12.77 -20.81 -8.43
CA ASP A 91 13.15 -21.31 -9.76
C ASP A 91 14.56 -20.86 -10.22
N ARG A 92 15.25 -20.07 -9.38
CA ARG A 92 16.60 -19.51 -9.62
C ARG A 92 16.74 -18.74 -10.94
N LYS A 93 15.68 -18.05 -11.37
CA LYS A 93 15.65 -17.20 -12.56
C LYS A 93 14.59 -16.12 -12.40
N ILE A 94 14.65 -15.06 -13.19
CA ILE A 94 13.68 -13.96 -13.09
C ILE A 94 12.31 -14.44 -13.58
N ILE A 95 11.34 -14.50 -12.66
CA ILE A 95 9.96 -14.90 -12.91
C ILE A 95 9.01 -13.92 -12.21
N PHE A 96 8.08 -13.37 -12.97
CA PHE A 96 7.00 -12.55 -12.42
C PHE A 96 5.79 -13.42 -12.07
N ASP A 97 5.20 -13.18 -10.90
CA ASP A 97 3.92 -13.78 -10.54
C ASP A 97 2.82 -13.20 -11.44
N PRO A 98 1.85 -13.99 -11.96
CA PRO A 98 0.77 -13.47 -12.79
C PRO A 98 -0.09 -12.39 -12.14
N SER A 99 -0.11 -12.29 -10.80
CA SER A 99 -0.76 -11.19 -10.11
C SER A 99 -0.07 -9.84 -10.32
N TYR A 100 1.22 -9.83 -10.70
CA TYR A 100 1.99 -8.62 -10.97
C TYR A 100 1.52 -7.94 -12.25
N ASP A 101 1.34 -8.70 -13.33
CA ASP A 101 0.78 -8.16 -14.57
C ASP A 101 -0.65 -7.63 -14.37
N LYS A 102 -1.48 -8.36 -13.61
CA LYS A 102 -2.82 -7.89 -13.24
C LYS A 102 -2.78 -6.57 -12.45
N TYR A 103 -1.85 -6.44 -11.52
CA TYR A 103 -1.64 -5.20 -10.78
C TYR A 103 -1.21 -4.06 -11.72
N LEU A 104 -0.24 -4.29 -12.61
CA LEU A 104 0.22 -3.27 -13.56
C LEU A 104 -0.91 -2.78 -14.47
N MET A 105 -1.80 -3.68 -14.94
CA MET A 105 -2.98 -3.31 -15.72
C MET A 105 -3.93 -2.39 -14.93
N LYS A 106 -4.33 -2.80 -13.73
CA LYS A 106 -5.19 -1.98 -12.85
C LYS A 106 -4.54 -0.63 -12.52
N ARG A 107 -3.22 -0.62 -12.31
CA ARG A 107 -2.45 0.58 -12.03
C ARG A 107 -2.40 1.51 -13.24
N ALA A 108 -2.22 0.98 -14.45
CA ALA A 108 -2.28 1.76 -15.68
C ALA A 108 -3.64 2.41 -15.88
N GLU A 109 -4.74 1.68 -15.66
CA GLU A 109 -6.11 2.21 -15.70
C GLU A 109 -6.31 3.34 -14.68
N SER A 110 -5.84 3.14 -13.44
CA SER A 110 -5.89 4.14 -12.38
C SER A 110 -5.07 5.41 -12.71
N LEU A 111 -3.88 5.26 -13.30
CA LEU A 111 -3.07 6.41 -13.71
C LEU A 111 -3.74 7.18 -14.86
N LYS A 112 -4.25 6.47 -15.86
CA LYS A 112 -4.97 7.06 -17.01
C LYS A 112 -6.20 7.85 -16.57
N SER A 113 -7.04 7.30 -15.70
CA SER A 113 -8.24 7.99 -15.20
C SER A 113 -7.92 9.26 -14.42
N ARG A 114 -6.68 9.40 -13.92
CA ARG A 114 -6.19 10.56 -13.17
C ARG A 114 -5.39 11.54 -14.01
N GLY A 115 -5.20 11.27 -15.31
CA GLY A 115 -4.33 12.06 -16.19
C GLY A 115 -2.86 12.01 -15.79
N LEU A 116 -2.42 10.91 -15.16
CA LEU A 116 -1.03 10.71 -14.72
C LEU A 116 -0.27 9.88 -15.76
N PRO A 117 1.06 10.10 -15.89
CA PRO A 117 1.85 9.43 -16.91
C PRO A 117 2.11 7.96 -16.52
N VAL A 118 1.97 7.07 -17.51
CA VAL A 118 2.01 5.60 -17.34
C VAL A 118 3.42 5.03 -17.51
N ASP A 119 4.34 5.80 -18.09
CA ASP A 119 5.79 5.49 -18.23
C ASP A 119 6.47 5.13 -16.90
N ARG A 120 5.90 5.58 -15.78
CA ARG A 120 6.34 5.20 -14.43
C ARG A 120 6.23 3.71 -14.13
N LEU A 121 5.39 2.97 -14.85
CA LEU A 121 5.23 1.52 -14.68
C LEU A 121 6.44 0.73 -15.20
N ASP A 122 7.08 1.21 -16.26
CA ASP A 122 8.30 0.58 -16.79
C ASP A 122 9.43 0.66 -15.75
N LYS A 123 9.60 1.84 -15.13
CA LYS A 123 10.54 2.03 -14.01
C LYS A 123 10.21 1.17 -12.79
N GLU A 124 8.93 0.89 -12.54
CA GLU A 124 8.52 -0.01 -11.44
C GLU A 124 8.91 -1.46 -11.75
N LYS A 125 8.74 -1.89 -13.00
CA LYS A 125 9.16 -3.21 -13.48
C LYS A 125 10.68 -3.37 -13.51
N GLU A 126 11.42 -2.36 -13.96
CA GLU A 126 12.90 -2.34 -13.91
C GLU A 126 13.38 -2.50 -12.47
N ARG A 127 12.88 -1.68 -11.54
CA ARG A 127 13.26 -1.79 -10.12
C ARG A 127 12.98 -3.17 -9.52
N LEU A 128 11.85 -3.79 -9.87
CA LEU A 128 11.56 -5.15 -9.41
C LEU A 128 12.55 -6.16 -10.03
N THR A 129 12.92 -5.98 -11.29
CA THR A 129 13.90 -6.82 -11.98
C THR A 129 15.25 -6.75 -11.28
N ASP A 130 15.73 -5.53 -10.99
CA ASP A 130 16.99 -5.30 -10.26
C ASP A 130 16.94 -5.95 -8.86
N LEU A 131 15.83 -5.76 -8.15
CA LEU A 131 15.59 -6.35 -6.82
C LEU A 131 15.67 -7.88 -6.87
N ILE A 132 15.06 -8.51 -7.87
CA ILE A 132 15.11 -9.97 -8.08
C ILE A 132 16.54 -10.40 -8.41
N GLN A 133 17.25 -9.67 -9.27
CA GLN A 133 18.64 -9.99 -9.64
C GLN A 133 19.56 -9.97 -8.42
N SER A 134 19.50 -8.91 -7.62
CA SER A 134 20.28 -8.84 -6.37
C SER A 134 19.90 -9.94 -5.38
N SER A 135 18.60 -10.27 -5.28
CA SER A 135 18.14 -11.39 -4.43
C SER A 135 18.72 -12.74 -4.88
N LEU A 136 18.70 -13.01 -6.20
CA LEU A 136 19.28 -14.22 -6.80
C LEU A 136 20.80 -14.31 -6.60
N ALA A 137 21.48 -13.17 -6.70
CA ALA A 137 22.92 -13.05 -6.48
C ALA A 137 23.31 -13.06 -4.99
N SER A 138 22.34 -13.08 -4.07
CA SER A 138 22.56 -12.89 -2.63
C SER A 138 23.31 -11.59 -2.30
N GLU A 139 23.11 -10.57 -3.13
CA GLU A 139 23.71 -9.25 -2.94
C GLU A 139 22.94 -8.47 -1.88
N PRO A 140 23.64 -7.78 -0.96
CA PRO A 140 22.99 -6.96 0.05
C PRO A 140 22.37 -5.72 -0.58
N ILE A 141 21.14 -5.43 -0.19
CA ILE A 141 20.40 -4.24 -0.61
C ILE A 141 20.31 -3.29 0.58
N GLU A 142 20.64 -2.02 0.36
CA GLU A 142 20.62 -1.00 1.41
C GLU A 142 19.19 -0.62 1.82
N ILE A 143 18.81 -0.98 3.04
CA ILE A 143 17.51 -0.65 3.64
C ILE A 143 17.76 0.09 4.95
N SER A 144 17.49 1.40 4.97
CA SER A 144 17.69 2.27 6.13
C SER A 144 19.13 2.26 6.69
N GLY A 145 20.13 2.26 5.80
CA GLY A 145 21.55 2.26 6.15
C GLY A 145 22.05 0.90 6.66
N LYS A 146 21.36 -0.18 6.32
CA LYS A 146 21.76 -1.56 6.60
C LYS A 146 21.64 -2.37 5.33
N GLY A 147 22.70 -3.08 4.96
CA GLY A 147 22.65 -4.12 3.94
C GLY A 147 21.77 -5.30 4.40
N VAL A 148 20.76 -5.63 3.60
CA VAL A 148 19.86 -6.77 3.80
C VAL A 148 19.94 -7.67 2.58
N VAL A 149 20.24 -8.94 2.80
CA VAL A 149 20.12 -9.97 1.76
C VAL A 149 18.69 -10.48 1.78
N ILE A 150 18.04 -10.50 0.62
CA ILE A 150 16.66 -11.00 0.49
C ILE A 150 16.72 -12.50 0.22
N ASP A 151 16.32 -13.28 1.22
CA ASP A 151 16.14 -14.73 1.13
C ASP A 151 14.66 -15.12 1.30
N MET A 152 14.37 -16.42 1.21
CA MET A 152 13.01 -16.95 1.37
C MET A 152 12.39 -16.60 2.74
N SER A 153 13.19 -16.53 3.80
CA SER A 153 12.71 -16.17 5.15
C SER A 153 12.24 -14.71 5.19
N ILE A 154 13.00 -13.80 4.59
CA ILE A 154 12.59 -12.38 4.47
C ILE A 154 11.32 -12.26 3.63
N VAL A 155 11.24 -12.98 2.51
CA VAL A 155 10.06 -13.00 1.64
C VAL A 155 8.81 -13.43 2.41
N ASP A 156 8.89 -14.54 3.16
CA ASP A 156 7.76 -15.06 3.95
C ASP A 156 7.34 -14.08 5.05
N GLN A 157 8.31 -13.47 5.74
CA GLN A 157 8.04 -12.44 6.75
C GLN A 157 7.29 -11.24 6.15
N VAL A 158 7.70 -10.78 4.97
CA VAL A 158 7.05 -9.64 4.32
C VAL A 158 5.65 -10.00 3.83
N LEU A 159 5.47 -11.18 3.20
CA LEU A 159 4.15 -11.62 2.74
C LEU A 159 3.16 -11.75 3.90
N ASN A 160 3.59 -12.31 5.03
CA ASN A 160 2.78 -12.39 6.25
C ASN A 160 2.46 -10.98 6.81
N GLY A 161 3.44 -10.08 6.80
CA GLY A 161 3.28 -8.69 7.19
C GLY A 161 2.28 -7.92 6.33
N ILE A 162 2.29 -8.15 5.00
CA ILE A 162 1.34 -7.55 4.05
C ILE A 162 -0.08 -8.04 4.34
N GLU A 163 -0.28 -9.34 4.59
CA GLU A 163 -1.60 -9.88 4.91
C GLU A 163 -2.16 -9.29 6.21
N ALA A 164 -1.35 -9.25 7.27
CA ALA A 164 -1.73 -8.66 8.54
C ALA A 164 -2.10 -7.16 8.38
N SER A 165 -1.30 -6.43 7.61
CA SER A 165 -1.54 -5.02 7.30
C SER A 165 -2.82 -4.81 6.51
N GLY A 166 -3.13 -5.70 5.55
CA GLY A 166 -4.37 -5.66 4.78
C GLY A 166 -5.61 -5.80 5.65
N LYS A 167 -5.59 -6.70 6.64
CA LYS A 167 -6.70 -6.88 7.60
C LYS A 167 -6.94 -5.61 8.42
N ARG A 168 -5.87 -5.01 8.97
CA ARG A 168 -5.95 -3.76 9.75
C ARG A 168 -6.41 -2.57 8.91
N LEU A 169 -5.86 -2.42 7.71
CA LEU A 169 -6.25 -1.32 6.81
C LEU A 169 -7.70 -1.45 6.35
N LYS A 170 -8.21 -2.66 6.11
CA LYS A 170 -9.64 -2.86 5.82
C LYS A 170 -10.53 -2.35 6.95
N MET A 171 -10.15 -2.59 8.21
CA MET A 171 -10.87 -2.08 9.38
C MET A 171 -10.75 -0.55 9.49
N LEU A 172 -9.55 0.00 9.33
CA LEU A 172 -9.30 1.44 9.41
C LEU A 172 -10.09 2.22 8.35
N LEU A 173 -10.05 1.74 7.11
CA LEU A 173 -10.66 2.40 5.95
C LEU A 173 -12.17 2.21 5.86
N SER A 174 -12.78 1.42 6.75
CA SER A 174 -14.22 1.32 6.87
C SER A 174 -14.73 2.50 7.71
N PRO A 175 -15.46 3.48 7.17
CA PRO A 175 -15.96 4.61 7.95
C PRO A 175 -16.86 4.19 9.13
N PRO A 176 -16.78 4.85 10.30
CA PRO A 176 -17.62 4.52 11.44
C PRO A 176 -19.09 4.84 11.15
N LYS A 177 -20.00 4.02 11.70
CA LYS A 177 -21.47 4.17 11.53
C LYS A 177 -21.97 5.57 11.90
N SER A 178 -21.33 6.23 12.85
CA SER A 178 -21.65 7.60 13.27
C SER A 178 -21.50 8.65 12.16
N LEU A 179 -20.69 8.39 11.12
CA LEU A 179 -20.57 9.28 9.96
C LEU A 179 -21.73 9.18 8.97
N TYR A 180 -22.54 8.13 9.07
CA TYR A 180 -23.70 7.87 8.22
C TYR A 180 -25.02 8.31 8.86
N ALA A 181 -25.00 8.73 10.13
CA ALA A 181 -26.20 8.93 10.94
C ALA A 181 -26.89 10.32 10.77
N LYS A 182 -26.62 11.08 9.70
CA LYS A 182 -27.35 12.33 9.42
C LYS A 182 -27.89 12.33 8.00
N GLY A 183 -29.17 11.98 7.92
CA GLY A 183 -30.00 11.93 6.73
C GLY A 183 -31.40 11.43 7.07
N THR A 184 -32.01 11.99 8.12
CA THR A 184 -33.46 12.00 8.38
C THR A 184 -33.82 13.37 8.92
#